data_AF-A0A0J7JY89-F1
#
_entry.id   AF-A0A0J7JY89-F1
#
_cell.length_a   1.000
_cell.length_b   1.000
_cell.length_c   1.000
_cell.angle_alpha   90.00
_cell.angle_beta   90.00
_cell.angle_gamma   90.00
#
_symmetry.space_group_name_H-M   'P 1'
#
loop_
_entity.id
_entity.type
_entity.pdbx_description
1 polymer ?
#
loop_
_entity_poly.entity_id
_entity_poly.type
_entity_poly.pdbx_seq_one_letter_code
_entity_poly.pdbx_strand_id
1 'polypeptide(L)'
;MEEEQNLCEQAALVNSVEEYIVWETQCDACIESLEDQSRIKRPRLSIGNRQSLVARIARLEGLKNLLRRRFVHAGAGCSAREERLIWREIDTAFENRILTGAVINHNHIEPRQFLEDASGIVLENVRKVMERYINVKVNTVFNGEFVAGDKRANK
;
A
#
# COMPACT_ATOMS: atom_id res chain seq x y z
N MET A 1 10.26 -10.44 10.13
CA MET A 1 11.41 -10.20 9.24
C MET A 1 11.81 -8.76 9.43
N GLU A 2 13.05 -8.55 9.85
CA GLU A 2 13.64 -7.25 10.22
C GLU A 2 13.88 -6.34 9.00
N GLU A 3 14.02 -6.94 7.82
CA GLU A 3 14.35 -6.26 6.56
C GLU A 3 13.31 -5.21 6.12
N GLU A 4 12.02 -5.54 6.16
CA GLU A 4 10.97 -4.60 5.71
C GLU A 4 10.81 -3.41 6.66
N GLN A 5 10.97 -3.64 7.96
CA GLN A 5 10.88 -2.57 8.95
C GLN A 5 12.11 -1.65 8.85
N ASN A 6 13.29 -2.22 8.62
CA ASN A 6 14.49 -1.46 8.30
C ASN A 6 14.33 -0.61 7.03
N LEU A 7 13.72 -1.15 5.95
CA LEU A 7 13.43 -0.38 4.73
C LEU A 7 12.47 0.79 5.00
N CYS A 8 11.47 0.59 5.86
CA CYS A 8 10.55 1.66 6.26
C CYS A 8 11.26 2.78 7.05
N GLU A 9 12.15 2.41 7.97
CA GLU A 9 12.95 3.37 8.75
C GLU A 9 13.96 4.12 7.86
N GLN A 10 14.61 3.41 6.94
CA GLN A 10 15.54 3.99 5.98
C GLN A 10 14.87 4.96 5.02
N ALA A 11 13.58 4.80 4.72
CA ALA A 11 12.86 5.68 3.81
C ALA A 11 12.94 7.17 4.24
N ALA A 12 12.98 7.44 5.55
CA ALA A 12 13.14 8.79 6.08
C ALA A 12 14.56 9.36 5.88
N LEU A 13 15.56 8.49 5.73
CA LEU A 13 16.97 8.83 5.57
C LEU A 13 17.39 8.99 4.11
N VAL A 14 16.58 8.53 3.15
CA VAL A 14 16.84 8.71 1.71
C VAL A 14 16.78 10.20 1.37
N ASN A 15 17.90 10.77 0.96
CA ASN A 15 18.05 12.21 0.71
C ASN A 15 18.61 12.53 -0.68
N SER A 16 19.05 11.55 -1.45
CA SER A 16 19.51 11.70 -2.84
C SER A 16 18.76 10.79 -3.82
N VAL A 17 18.88 11.09 -5.11
CA VAL A 17 18.26 10.29 -6.18
C VAL A 17 18.94 8.93 -6.29
N GLU A 18 20.26 8.89 -6.10
CA GLU A 18 21.05 7.66 -6.13
C GLU A 18 20.67 6.72 -4.98
N GLU A 19 20.53 7.25 -3.76
CA GLU A 19 20.01 6.50 -2.61
C GLU A 19 18.59 6.00 -2.86
N TYR A 20 17.73 6.82 -3.46
CA TYR A 20 16.36 6.43 -3.79
C TYR A 20 16.32 5.24 -4.75
N ILE A 21 17.13 5.24 -5.82
CA ILE A 21 17.16 4.13 -6.80
C ILE A 21 17.58 2.82 -6.12
N VAL A 22 18.59 2.86 -5.26
CA VAL A 22 19.06 1.68 -4.50
C VAL A 22 17.97 1.19 -3.55
N TRP A 23 17.38 2.09 -2.77
CA TRP A 23 16.30 1.78 -1.85
C TRP A 23 15.05 1.24 -2.56
N GLU A 24 14.70 1.81 -3.72
CA GLU A 24 13.57 1.37 -4.55
C GLU A 24 13.77 -0.07 -5.02
N THR A 25 14.99 -0.41 -5.47
CA THR A 25 15.36 -1.77 -5.89
C THR A 25 15.25 -2.75 -4.73
N GLN A 26 15.69 -2.37 -3.52
CA GLN A 26 15.54 -3.20 -2.32
C GLN A 26 14.07 -3.39 -1.92
N CYS A 27 13.26 -2.35 -2.06
CA CYS A 27 11.83 -2.43 -1.82
C CYS A 27 11.14 -3.38 -2.81
N ASP A 28 11.50 -3.34 -4.09
CA ASP A 28 10.96 -4.25 -5.09
C ASP A 28 11.28 -5.71 -4.78
N ALA A 29 12.54 -6.00 -4.45
CA ALA A 29 12.94 -7.34 -4.02
C ALA A 29 12.21 -7.80 -2.75
N CYS A 30 11.96 -6.89 -1.80
CA CYS A 30 11.21 -7.19 -0.58
C CYS A 30 9.73 -7.48 -0.90
N ILE A 31 9.09 -6.67 -1.75
CA ILE A 31 7.71 -6.88 -2.19
C ILE A 31 7.57 -8.22 -2.89
N GLU A 32 8.48 -8.55 -3.82
CA GLU A 32 8.48 -9.84 -4.53
C GLU A 32 8.57 -11.02 -3.55
N SER A 33 9.48 -10.95 -2.56
CA SER A 33 9.60 -11.96 -1.51
C SER A 33 8.31 -12.09 -0.65
N LEU A 34 7.63 -10.99 -0.36
CA LEU A 34 6.36 -11.00 0.37
C LEU A 34 5.22 -11.60 -0.47
N GLU A 35 5.17 -11.28 -1.77
CA GLU A 35 4.22 -11.87 -2.72
C GLU A 35 4.46 -13.37 -2.84
N ASP A 36 5.72 -13.82 -2.95
CA ASP A 36 6.08 -15.23 -2.99
C ASP A 36 5.69 -15.98 -1.71
N GLN A 37 5.89 -15.38 -0.54
CA GLN A 37 5.40 -15.93 0.72
C GLN A 37 3.88 -16.06 0.70
N SER A 38 3.18 -15.09 0.12
CA SER A 38 1.72 -15.13 -0.03
C SER A 38 1.27 -16.27 -0.95
N ARG A 39 2.11 -16.69 -1.92
CA ARG A 39 1.89 -17.79 -2.89
C ARG A 39 2.05 -19.20 -2.29
N ILE A 40 2.66 -19.32 -1.09
CA ILE A 40 2.91 -20.62 -0.45
C ILE A 40 1.59 -21.33 -0.12
N LYS A 41 1.38 -22.50 -0.73
CA LYS A 41 0.16 -23.30 -0.56
C LYS A 41 0.14 -24.10 0.75
N ARG A 42 1.31 -24.52 1.27
CA ARG A 42 1.43 -25.36 2.48
C ARG A 42 2.71 -25.05 3.28
N PRO A 43 2.64 -25.01 4.63
CA PRO A 43 1.41 -24.98 5.43
C PRO A 43 0.57 -23.73 5.11
N ARG A 44 -0.76 -23.83 5.23
CA ARG A 44 -1.63 -22.68 4.92
C ARG A 44 -1.33 -21.57 5.92
N LEU A 45 -1.01 -20.37 5.40
CA LEU A 45 -0.91 -19.18 6.24
C LEU A 45 -2.22 -18.95 7.02
N SER A 46 -2.10 -18.41 8.24
CA SER A 46 -3.26 -17.92 8.99
C SER A 46 -3.86 -16.71 8.28
N ILE A 47 -5.12 -16.38 8.58
CA ILE A 47 -5.76 -15.16 8.03
C ILE A 47 -4.97 -13.92 8.47
N GLY A 48 -4.55 -13.84 9.74
CA GLY A 48 -3.76 -12.73 10.26
C GLY A 48 -2.42 -12.55 9.54
N ASN A 49 -1.71 -13.64 9.26
CA ASN A 49 -0.43 -13.57 8.53
C ASN A 49 -0.64 -13.08 7.09
N ARG A 50 -1.73 -13.47 6.43
CA ARG A 50 -2.05 -12.96 5.09
C ARG A 50 -2.34 -11.46 5.11
N GLN A 51 -3.16 -11.00 6.05
CA GLN A 51 -3.47 -9.59 6.21
C GLN A 51 -2.20 -8.78 6.53
N SER A 52 -1.29 -9.34 7.33
CA SER A 52 0.01 -8.75 7.62
C SER A 52 0.88 -8.61 6.36
N LEU A 53 0.97 -9.64 5.50
CA LEU A 53 1.70 -9.54 4.22
C LEU A 53 1.13 -8.45 3.32
N VAL A 54 -0.20 -8.42 3.16
CA VAL A 54 -0.90 -7.40 2.36
C VAL A 54 -0.62 -5.99 2.88
N ALA A 55 -0.68 -5.79 4.20
CA ALA A 55 -0.40 -4.50 4.82
C ALA A 55 1.05 -4.06 4.59
N ARG A 56 2.01 -4.98 4.66
CA ARG A 56 3.45 -4.70 4.44
C ARG A 56 3.74 -4.33 2.99
N ILE A 57 3.16 -5.06 2.02
CA ILE A 57 3.27 -4.72 0.59
C ILE A 57 2.69 -3.32 0.33
N ALA A 58 1.48 -3.06 0.82
CA ALA A 58 0.82 -1.77 0.65
C ALA A 58 1.62 -0.61 1.27
N ARG A 59 2.28 -0.84 2.41
CA ARG A 59 3.13 0.15 3.07
C ARG A 59 4.39 0.47 2.24
N LEU A 60 5.10 -0.54 1.76
CA LEU A 60 6.29 -0.34 0.92
C LEU A 60 5.93 0.41 -0.38
N GLU A 61 4.84 0.01 -1.05
CA GLU A 61 4.32 0.71 -2.22
C GLU A 61 3.94 2.18 -1.90
N GLY A 62 3.33 2.44 -0.74
CA GLY A 62 3.04 3.79 -0.27
C GLY A 62 4.30 4.64 -0.11
N LEU A 63 5.34 4.09 0.52
CA LEU A 63 6.62 4.78 0.72
C LEU A 63 7.35 5.04 -0.61
N LYS A 64 7.34 4.07 -1.54
CA LYS A 64 7.90 4.25 -2.89
C LYS A 64 7.25 5.43 -3.59
N ASN A 65 5.92 5.49 -3.57
CA ASN A 65 5.19 6.59 -4.20
C ASN A 65 5.47 7.96 -3.54
N LEU A 66 5.67 7.98 -2.22
CA LEU A 66 6.05 9.19 -1.49
C LEU A 66 7.44 9.69 -1.91
N LEU A 67 8.45 8.80 -1.90
CA LEU A 67 9.82 9.18 -2.24
C LEU A 67 9.99 9.49 -3.73
N ARG A 68 9.30 8.76 -4.62
CA ARG A 68 9.28 9.06 -6.06
C ARG A 68 8.87 10.49 -6.36
N ARG A 69 7.95 11.07 -5.59
CA ARG A 69 7.56 12.48 -5.76
C ARG A 69 8.66 13.45 -5.34
N ARG A 70 9.37 13.13 -4.25
CA ARG A 70 10.48 13.95 -3.74
C ARG A 70 11.61 14.07 -4.76
N PHE A 71 11.90 12.99 -5.50
CA PHE A 71 13.06 12.91 -6.37
C PHE A 71 12.77 13.00 -7.88
N VAL A 72 11.61 12.52 -8.35
CA VAL A 72 11.29 12.40 -9.79
C VAL A 72 10.30 13.48 -10.28
N HIS A 73 9.41 13.99 -9.42
CA HIS A 73 8.33 14.91 -9.83
C HIS A 73 8.62 16.40 -9.56
N ALA A 74 9.86 16.76 -9.21
CA ALA A 74 10.27 18.14 -8.97
C ALA A 74 10.46 18.93 -10.30
N GLY A 75 9.39 19.15 -11.07
CA GLY A 75 9.53 19.92 -12.32
C GLY A 75 8.29 20.26 -13.13
N ALA A 76 7.11 19.71 -12.84
CA ALA A 76 5.91 20.04 -13.61
C ALA A 76 4.82 20.54 -12.67
N GLY A 77 4.70 21.87 -12.57
CA GLY A 77 3.47 22.48 -12.05
C GLY A 77 2.31 22.09 -12.96
N CYS A 78 1.41 21.23 -12.50
CA CYS A 78 0.16 20.93 -13.19
C CYS A 78 -0.93 20.58 -12.17
N SER A 79 -1.88 21.50 -12.08
CA SER A 79 -3.18 21.38 -11.44
C SER A 79 -3.97 20.17 -11.94
N ALA A 80 -4.43 19.31 -11.03
CA ALA A 80 -5.78 18.72 -11.01
C ALA A 80 -5.80 17.56 -10.02
N ARG A 81 -6.36 17.78 -8.82
CA ARG A 81 -7.00 16.73 -8.00
C ARG A 81 -6.27 15.37 -8.03
N GLU A 82 -4.96 15.39 -7.82
CA GLU A 82 -4.07 14.22 -7.96
C GLU A 82 -4.68 13.04 -7.21
N GLU A 83 -4.73 11.87 -7.85
CA GLU A 83 -5.22 10.62 -7.26
C GLU A 83 -4.61 10.43 -5.87
N ARG A 84 -5.37 10.81 -4.84
CA ARG A 84 -4.94 10.76 -3.43
C ARG A 84 -4.83 9.33 -2.90
N LEU A 85 -5.25 8.39 -3.72
CA LEU A 85 -5.41 6.99 -3.42
C LEU A 85 -4.95 6.18 -4.62
N ILE A 86 -4.15 5.15 -4.36
CA ILE A 86 -3.65 4.24 -5.38
C ILE A 86 -4.29 2.88 -5.13
N TRP A 87 -4.92 2.29 -6.16
CA TRP A 87 -5.35 0.90 -6.10
C TRP A 87 -4.20 -0.01 -6.52
N ARG A 88 -3.78 -0.91 -5.63
CA ARG A 88 -2.79 -1.94 -5.92
C ARG A 88 -3.45 -3.30 -5.81
N GLU A 89 -3.54 -4.01 -6.93
CA GLU A 89 -3.85 -5.43 -6.92
C GLU A 89 -2.63 -6.19 -6.36
N ILE A 90 -2.88 -7.06 -5.38
CA ILE A 90 -1.87 -7.89 -4.74
C ILE A 90 -2.15 -9.32 -5.14
N ASP A 91 -1.21 -9.91 -5.86
CA ASP A 91 -1.33 -11.29 -6.29
C ASP A 91 -1.14 -12.21 -5.07
N THR A 92 -2.15 -13.03 -4.77
CA THR A 92 -2.14 -13.93 -3.62
C THR A 92 -2.37 -15.37 -4.08
N ALA A 93 -1.83 -16.38 -3.36
CA ALA A 93 -1.86 -17.82 -3.73
C ALA A 93 -3.20 -18.43 -4.15
N PHE A 94 -4.32 -17.74 -3.95
CA PHE A 94 -5.63 -18.31 -4.17
C PHE A 94 -6.01 -18.26 -5.64
N GLU A 95 -5.48 -19.23 -6.41
CA GLU A 95 -5.91 -19.67 -7.74
C GLU A 95 -7.24 -19.04 -8.18
N ASN A 96 -7.18 -17.83 -8.74
CA ASN A 96 -8.28 -17.08 -9.36
C ASN A 96 -9.59 -16.92 -8.53
N ARG A 97 -9.62 -17.33 -7.25
CA ARG A 97 -10.86 -17.36 -6.44
C ARG A 97 -10.94 -16.23 -5.41
N ILE A 98 -9.81 -15.62 -5.05
CA ILE A 98 -9.76 -14.50 -4.12
C ILE A 98 -8.96 -13.39 -4.78
N LEU A 99 -9.67 -12.33 -5.17
CA LEU A 99 -9.07 -11.09 -5.62
C LEU A 99 -8.74 -10.23 -4.41
N THR A 100 -7.47 -9.84 -4.27
CA THR A 100 -7.00 -9.01 -3.17
C THR A 100 -6.49 -7.70 -3.75
N GLY A 101 -7.01 -6.58 -3.25
CA GLY A 101 -6.49 -5.27 -3.59
C GLY A 101 -6.37 -4.39 -2.35
N ALA A 102 -5.42 -3.47 -2.41
CA ALA A 102 -5.17 -2.48 -1.38
C ALA A 102 -5.41 -1.08 -1.94
N VAL A 103 -6.16 -0.27 -1.20
CA VAL A 103 -6.22 1.18 -1.43
C VAL A 103 -5.14 1.81 -0.57
N ILE A 104 -4.13 2.39 -1.21
CA ILE A 104 -2.97 2.99 -0.56
C ILE A 104 -3.22 4.48 -0.42
N ASN A 105 -3.13 4.96 0.82
CA ASN A 105 -3.24 6.38 1.12
C ASN A 105 -2.02 7.13 0.62
N HIS A 106 -2.24 8.23 -0.12
CA HIS A 106 -1.16 9.09 -0.58
C HIS A 106 -0.95 10.32 0.32
N ASN A 107 -2.04 11.01 0.71
CA ASN A 107 -1.95 12.29 1.44
C ASN A 107 -3.11 12.59 2.40
N HIS A 108 -3.98 11.62 2.68
CA HIS A 108 -5.03 11.83 3.67
C HIS A 108 -4.45 11.81 5.08
N ILE A 109 -4.68 12.89 5.82
CA ILE A 109 -4.43 12.97 7.26
C ILE A 109 -5.67 12.49 8.03
N GLU A 110 -6.85 12.92 7.56
CA GLU A 110 -8.13 12.60 8.19
C GLU A 110 -8.65 11.22 7.75
N PRO A 111 -8.81 10.25 8.67
CA PRO A 111 -9.22 8.89 8.32
C PRO A 111 -10.61 8.83 7.69
N ARG A 112 -11.50 9.73 8.11
CA ARG A 112 -12.85 9.82 7.56
C ARG A 112 -12.82 10.17 6.07
N GLN A 113 -12.05 11.19 5.70
CA GLN A 113 -11.92 11.60 4.31
C GLN A 113 -11.27 10.49 3.46
N PHE A 114 -10.26 9.81 4.02
CA PHE A 114 -9.66 8.65 3.36
C PHE A 114 -10.70 7.57 3.06
N LEU A 115 -11.52 7.19 4.05
CA LEU A 115 -12.53 6.14 3.88
C LEU A 115 -13.63 6.53 2.90
N GLU A 116 -14.07 7.79 2.92
CA GLU A 116 -15.04 8.33 1.96
C GLU A 116 -14.51 8.26 0.53
N ASP A 117 -13.28 8.73 0.29
CA ASP A 117 -12.66 8.70 -1.03
C ASP A 117 -12.33 7.26 -1.49
N ALA A 118 -11.86 6.41 -0.57
CA ALA A 118 -11.55 5.00 -0.84
C ALA A 118 -12.80 4.17 -1.16
N SER A 119 -13.95 4.54 -0.60
CA SER A 119 -15.21 3.83 -0.85
C SER A 119 -15.56 3.80 -2.33
N GLY A 120 -15.31 4.90 -3.06
CA GLY A 120 -15.55 4.97 -4.50
C GLY A 120 -14.73 3.93 -5.27
N ILE A 121 -13.43 3.84 -4.96
CA ILE A 121 -12.50 2.89 -5.59
C ILE A 121 -12.89 1.43 -5.27
N VAL A 122 -13.22 1.14 -4.02
CA VAL A 122 -13.62 -0.22 -3.62
C VAL A 122 -14.93 -0.62 -4.31
N LEU A 123 -15.94 0.26 -4.32
CA LEU A 123 -17.24 -0.03 -4.93
C LEU A 123 -17.13 -0.22 -6.45
N GLU A 124 -16.32 0.59 -7.13
CA GLU A 124 -15.99 0.45 -8.56
C GLU A 124 -15.41 -0.95 -8.86
N ASN A 125 -14.42 -1.38 -8.08
CA ASN A 125 -13.79 -2.70 -8.27
C ASN A 125 -14.77 -3.85 -7.95
N VAL A 126 -15.57 -3.73 -6.88
CA VAL A 126 -16.57 -4.75 -6.54
C VAL A 126 -17.60 -4.90 -7.67
N ARG A 127 -18.07 -3.80 -8.27
CA ARG A 127 -19.00 -3.84 -9.41
C ARG A 127 -18.41 -4.60 -10.60
N LYS A 128 -17.15 -4.31 -10.96
CA LYS A 128 -16.43 -5.03 -12.05
C LYS A 128 -16.34 -6.53 -11.79
N VAL A 129 -16.20 -6.95 -10.53
CA VAL A 129 -16.19 -8.38 -10.16
C VAL A 129 -17.59 -8.98 -10.23
N MET A 130 -18.62 -8.26 -9.76
CA MET A 130 -20.02 -8.72 -9.84
C MET A 130 -20.53 -8.86 -11.27
N GLU A 131 -19.98 -8.12 -12.23
CA GLU A 131 -20.28 -8.32 -13.67
C GLU A 131 -19.79 -9.68 -14.19
N ARG A 132 -18.74 -10.25 -13.58
CA ARG A 132 -18.12 -11.52 -13.98
C ARG A 132 -18.64 -12.72 -13.18
N TYR A 133 -19.07 -12.50 -11.94
CA TYR A 133 -19.46 -13.56 -11.02
C TYR A 133 -20.81 -13.30 -10.38
N ILE A 134 -21.66 -14.34 -10.34
CA ILE A 134 -23.05 -14.25 -9.87
C ILE A 134 -23.13 -13.92 -8.37
N ASN A 135 -22.20 -14.44 -7.56
CA ASN A 135 -22.18 -14.27 -6.11
C ASN A 135 -20.77 -13.93 -5.64
N VAL A 136 -20.63 -12.86 -4.87
CA VAL A 136 -19.34 -12.38 -4.35
C VAL A 136 -19.45 -12.13 -2.86
N LYS A 137 -18.47 -12.60 -2.08
CA LYS A 137 -18.27 -12.21 -0.68
C LYS A 137 -17.13 -11.20 -0.61
N VAL A 138 -17.44 -9.97 -0.24
CA VAL A 138 -16.45 -8.92 -0.04
C VAL A 138 -16.09 -8.86 1.45
N ASN A 139 -14.78 -8.91 1.76
CA ASN A 139 -14.27 -8.64 3.10
C ASN A 139 -13.33 -7.43 3.00
N THR A 140 -13.43 -6.49 3.94
CA THR A 140 -12.61 -5.28 3.98
C THR A 140 -11.88 -5.19 5.33
N VAL A 141 -10.62 -4.77 5.30
CA VAL A 141 -9.81 -4.54 6.49
C VAL A 141 -9.17 -3.15 6.35
N PHE A 142 -9.24 -2.36 7.41
CA PHE A 142 -8.53 -1.08 7.49
C PHE A 142 -7.17 -1.29 8.13
N ASN A 143 -6.12 -0.91 7.41
CA ASN A 143 -4.74 -0.92 7.89
C ASN A 143 -4.27 0.53 7.97
N GLY A 144 -3.96 1.00 9.17
CA GLY A 144 -3.51 2.37 9.39
C GLY A 144 -2.52 2.45 10.54
N GLU A 145 -1.51 3.28 10.37
CA GLU A 145 -0.59 3.69 11.43
C GLU A 145 -0.84 5.17 11.72
N PHE A 146 -1.05 5.50 13.00
CA PHE A 146 -1.33 6.85 13.44
C PHE A 146 -0.12 7.38 14.20
N VAL A 147 0.61 8.30 13.58
CA VAL A 147 1.74 8.97 14.21
C VAL A 147 1.21 10.24 14.87
N ALA A 148 1.31 10.31 16.20
CA ALA A 148 1.06 11.56 16.90
C ALA A 148 2.21 12.53 16.58
N GLY A 149 1.90 13.67 15.96
CA GLY A 149 2.88 14.74 15.81
C GLY A 149 3.35 15.24 17.18
N ASP A 150 4.62 15.65 17.26
CA ASP A 150 5.16 16.31 18.45
C ASP A 150 4.30 17.54 18.75
N LYS A 151 3.47 17.45 19.82
CA LYS A 151 2.71 18.59 20.32
C LYS A 151 3.73 19.56 20.92
N ARG A 152 4.31 20.43 20.09
CA ARG A 152 4.95 21.64 20.59
C ARG A 152 3.86 22.44 21.27
N ALA A 153 3.77 22.33 22.59
CA ALA A 153 2.98 23.24 23.39
C ALA A 153 3.54 24.64 23.10
N ASN A 154 2.78 25.44 22.35
CA ASN A 154 3.05 26.87 22.27
C ASN A 154 2.97 27.39 23.71
N LYS A 155 4.14 27.75 24.25
CA LYS A 155 4.29 28.32 25.58
C LYS A 155 4.10 29.83 25.52
#